data_AF-A0A349B8N0-F1
#
_entry.id   AF-A0A349B8N0-F1
#
_cell.length_a   1.000
_cell.length_b   1.000
_cell.length_c   1.000
_cell.angle_alpha   90.00
_cell.angle_beta   90.00
_cell.angle_gamma   90.00
#
_symmetry.space_group_name_H-M   'P 1'
#
loop_
_entity.id
_entity.type
_entity.pdbx_description
1 polymer ?
#
loop_
_entity_poly.entity_id
_entity_poly.type
_entity_poly.pdbx_seq_one_letter_code
_entity_poly.pdbx_strand_id
1 'polypeptide(L)'
;MSDLTTPATYTLEDLRGSRKRMRTEHLVRAVLFLAALLSIVISVLIVASLVGEAWTFVSQVEAASLWSDGWFPRRGIYDIKTLLTGTLIVTVIAMAVAMPLGLGAAIYLSEYAPAGVRKLLKPVLEILAGIPSVVLG
;
A
#
# COMPACT_ATOMS: atom_id res chain seq x y z
N MET A 1 10.80 -11.28 57.20
CA MET A 1 9.42 -10.79 57.08
C MET A 1 9.38 -9.34 57.58
N SER A 2 9.84 -8.39 56.77
CA SER A 2 9.65 -6.94 56.95
C SER A 2 10.44 -6.26 55.84
N ASP A 3 9.75 -5.67 54.86
CA ASP A 3 10.19 -4.51 54.04
C ASP A 3 9.41 -4.48 52.72
N LEU A 4 8.07 -4.49 52.81
CA LEU A 4 7.15 -4.36 51.67
C LEU A 4 6.22 -3.13 51.77
N THR A 5 6.58 -2.09 52.54
CA THR A 5 5.64 -0.99 52.85
C THR A 5 6.18 0.43 52.72
N THR A 6 7.17 0.69 51.88
CA THR A 6 7.45 2.07 51.44
C THR A 6 6.85 2.30 50.05
N PRO A 7 5.66 2.94 49.94
CA PRO A 7 5.16 3.37 48.64
C PRO A 7 6.17 4.36 48.07
N ALA A 8 6.68 4.09 46.86
CA ALA A 8 7.53 5.02 46.13
C ALA A 8 6.80 6.36 46.03
N THR A 9 7.25 7.34 46.81
CA THR A 9 6.62 8.66 46.88
C THR A 9 7.17 9.47 45.73
N TYR A 10 6.56 9.31 44.54
CA TYR A 10 6.91 10.11 43.38
C TYR A 10 6.60 11.58 43.69
N THR A 11 7.65 12.41 43.70
CA THR A 11 7.47 13.85 43.94
C THR A 11 7.02 14.54 42.65
N LEU A 12 6.28 15.65 42.75
CA LEU A 12 5.82 16.42 41.58
C LEU A 12 6.99 16.93 40.71
N GLU A 13 8.20 16.98 41.28
CA GLU A 13 9.43 17.32 40.59
C GLU A 13 9.96 16.18 39.71
N ASP A 14 9.74 14.92 40.08
CA ASP A 14 10.04 13.75 39.24
C ASP A 14 9.10 13.66 38.02
N LEU A 15 7.88 14.18 38.15
CA LEU A 15 6.89 14.28 37.07
C LEU A 15 7.10 15.51 36.18
N ARG A 16 7.92 16.49 36.62
CA ARG A 16 8.25 17.67 35.81
C ARG A 16 9.28 17.29 34.74
N GLY A 17 8.80 17.18 33.50
CA GLY A 17 9.65 16.91 32.34
C GLY A 17 10.83 17.88 32.25
N SER A 18 12.04 17.35 32.15
CA SER A 18 13.24 18.18 31.98
C SER A 18 13.14 19.06 30.72
N ARG A 19 13.74 20.26 30.73
CA ARG A 19 13.71 21.18 29.56
C ARG A 19 14.22 20.52 28.27
N LYS A 20 15.15 19.56 28.38
CA LYS A 20 15.64 18.76 27.24
C LYS A 20 14.54 17.83 26.70
N ARG A 21 13.80 17.14 27.57
CA ARG A 21 12.67 16.27 27.20
C ARG A 21 11.56 17.05 26.51
N MET A 22 11.21 18.23 27.02
CA MET A 22 10.19 19.09 26.41
C MET A 22 10.57 19.53 24.98
N ARG A 23 11.83 19.91 24.73
CA ARG A 23 12.30 20.25 23.37
C ARG A 23 12.23 19.07 22.40
N THR A 24 12.64 17.88 22.86
CA THR A 24 12.55 16.66 22.05
C THR A 24 11.10 16.32 21.74
N GLU A 25 10.19 16.45 22.71
CA GLU A 25 8.76 16.20 22.50
C GLU A 25 8.17 17.15 21.45
N HIS A 26 8.51 18.45 21.50
CA HIS A 26 8.09 19.40 20.49
C HIS A 26 8.66 19.09 19.10
N LEU A 27 9.93 18.69 19.01
CA LEU A 27 10.54 18.30 17.74
C LEU A 27 9.85 17.07 17.14
N VAL A 28 9.64 16.02 17.94
CA VAL A 28 8.95 14.80 17.50
C VAL A 28 7.52 15.13 17.05
N ARG A 29 6.79 15.93 17.83
CA ARG A 29 5.45 16.38 17.44
C ARG A 29 5.46 17.16 16.13
N ALA A 30 6.43 18.06 15.93
CA ALA A 30 6.56 18.83 14.70
C ALA A 30 6.89 17.94 13.48
N VAL A 31 7.82 16.99 13.63
CA VAL A 31 8.19 16.05 12.56
C VAL A 31 7.00 15.18 12.19
N LEU A 32 6.30 14.60 13.17
CA LEU A 32 5.12 13.78 12.91
C LEU A 32 4.00 14.60 12.26
N PHE A 33 3.79 15.84 12.69
CA PHE A 33 2.80 16.74 12.09
C PHE A 33 3.16 17.09 10.65
N LEU A 34 4.41 17.41 10.37
CA LEU A 34 4.89 17.69 9.00
C LEU A 34 4.81 16.45 8.12
N ALA A 35 5.14 15.26 8.62
CA ALA A 35 5.02 14.02 7.89
C ALA A 35 3.55 13.70 7.54
N ALA A 36 2.63 13.88 8.50
CA ALA A 36 1.20 13.72 8.27
C ALA A 36 0.67 14.74 7.25
N LEU A 37 1.05 16.02 7.39
CA LEU A 37 0.68 17.07 6.46
C LEU A 37 1.19 16.79 5.05
N LEU A 38 2.46 16.39 4.92
CA LEU A 38 3.08 16.03 3.66
C LEU A 38 2.38 14.85 3.00
N SER A 39 2.04 13.82 3.77
CA SER A 39 1.27 12.66 3.29
C SER A 39 -0.08 13.07 2.71
N ILE A 40 -0.83 13.93 3.41
CA ILE A 40 -2.10 14.47 2.93
C ILE A 40 -1.90 15.28 1.65
N VAL A 41 -0.90 16.17 1.62
CA VAL A 41 -0.61 17.00 0.44
C VAL A 41 -0.28 16.14 -0.77
N ILE A 42 0.59 15.15 -0.62
CA ILE A 42 0.95 14.23 -1.72
C ILE A 42 -0.29 13.46 -2.19
N SER A 43 -1.11 12.95 -1.26
CA SER A 43 -2.34 12.25 -1.61
C SER A 43 -3.30 13.14 -2.40
N VAL A 44 -3.51 14.38 -1.97
CA VAL A 44 -4.34 15.36 -2.69
C VAL A 44 -3.77 15.66 -4.07
N LEU A 45 -2.46 15.82 -4.20
CA LEU A 45 -1.80 16.05 -5.50
C LEU A 45 -1.98 14.87 -6.45
N ILE A 46 -1.84 13.63 -5.96
CA ILE A 46 -2.09 12.42 -6.76
C ILE A 46 -3.53 12.40 -7.25
N VAL A 47 -4.50 12.62 -6.35
CA VAL A 47 -5.93 12.64 -6.72
C VAL A 47 -6.21 13.75 -7.72
N ALA A 48 -5.69 14.96 -7.50
CA ALA A 48 -5.86 16.08 -8.43
C ALA A 48 -5.26 15.79 -9.81
N SER A 49 -4.09 15.16 -9.88
CA SER A 49 -3.47 14.73 -11.13
C SER A 49 -4.34 13.71 -11.87
N LEU A 50 -4.80 12.67 -11.17
CA LEU A 50 -5.66 11.63 -11.75
C LEU A 50 -6.98 12.20 -12.26
N VAL A 51 -7.59 13.12 -11.52
CA VAL A 51 -8.83 13.80 -11.93
C VAL A 51 -8.60 14.68 -13.16
N GLY A 52 -7.48 15.41 -13.22
CA GLY A 52 -7.13 16.23 -14.39
C GLY A 52 -6.93 15.40 -15.66
N GLU A 53 -6.24 14.26 -15.55
CA GLU A 53 -6.07 13.33 -16.66
C GLU A 53 -7.40 12.69 -17.08
N ALA A 54 -8.21 12.22 -16.11
CA ALA A 54 -9.52 11.64 -16.37
C ALA A 54 -10.47 12.63 -17.06
N TRP A 55 -10.48 13.90 -16.61
CA TRP A 55 -11.29 14.94 -17.24
C TRP A 55 -10.86 15.21 -18.68
N THR A 56 -9.55 15.31 -18.93
CA THR A 56 -9.00 15.49 -20.28
C THR A 56 -9.43 14.34 -21.19
N PHE A 57 -9.32 13.09 -20.71
CA PHE A 57 -9.76 11.91 -21.46
C PHE A 57 -11.25 11.96 -21.79
N VAL A 58 -12.12 12.19 -20.80
CA VAL A 58 -13.58 12.23 -21.01
C VAL A 58 -13.99 13.36 -21.96
N SER A 59 -13.29 14.51 -21.91
CA SER A 59 -13.59 15.65 -22.77
C SER A 59 -13.20 15.44 -24.25
N GLN A 60 -12.24 14.54 -24.52
CA GLN A 60 -11.74 14.27 -25.86
C GLN A 60 -12.37 13.04 -26.52
N VAL A 61 -13.06 12.19 -25.75
CA VAL A 61 -13.67 10.96 -26.25
C VAL A 61 -15.11 11.21 -26.71
N GLU A 62 -15.44 10.72 -27.90
CA GLU A 62 -16.83 10.69 -28.36
C GLU A 62 -17.58 9.54 -27.67
N ALA A 63 -18.70 9.81 -27.00
CA ALA A 63 -19.46 8.78 -26.28
C ALA A 63 -19.92 7.61 -27.18
N ALA A 64 -20.10 7.87 -28.49
CA ALA A 64 -20.42 6.84 -29.47
C ALA A 64 -19.25 5.88 -29.73
N SER A 65 -18.00 6.33 -29.60
CA SER A 65 -16.83 5.47 -29.81
C SER A 65 -16.73 4.36 -28.75
N LEU A 66 -17.24 4.61 -27.54
CA LEU A 66 -17.24 3.65 -26.42
C LEU A 66 -18.00 2.35 -26.71
N TRP A 67 -18.93 2.41 -27.67
CA TRP A 67 -19.73 1.27 -28.14
C TRP A 67 -19.31 0.76 -29.53
N SER A 68 -18.38 1.46 -30.18
CA SER A 68 -17.84 1.06 -31.49
C SER A 68 -16.94 -0.17 -31.33
N ASP A 69 -16.83 -0.96 -32.39
CA ASP A 69 -16.01 -2.18 -32.32
C ASP A 69 -14.53 -1.85 -32.62
N GLY A 70 -13.66 -2.19 -31.67
CA GLY A 70 -12.21 -2.15 -31.82
C GLY A 70 -11.51 -1.13 -30.93
N TRP A 71 -10.29 -1.48 -30.52
CA TRP A 71 -9.43 -0.66 -29.66
C TRP A 71 -8.33 0.01 -30.49
N PHE A 72 -8.52 1.29 -30.85
CA PHE A 72 -7.55 2.07 -31.64
C PHE A 72 -7.20 3.41 -30.96
N PRO A 73 -6.42 3.41 -29.87
CA PRO A 73 -6.06 4.63 -29.14
C PRO A 73 -5.36 5.69 -30.00
N ARG A 74 -4.57 5.28 -31.01
CA ARG A 74 -3.91 6.20 -31.95
C ARG A 74 -4.89 7.02 -32.81
N ARG A 75 -6.14 6.56 -32.93
CA ARG A 75 -7.21 7.22 -33.68
C ARG A 75 -8.28 7.82 -32.76
N GLY A 76 -8.06 7.81 -31.44
CA GLY A 76 -9.04 8.28 -30.46
C GLY A 76 -10.26 7.37 -30.28
N ILE A 77 -10.21 6.13 -30.78
CA ILE A 77 -11.32 5.17 -30.69
C ILE A 77 -11.04 4.20 -29.53
N TYR A 78 -11.92 4.22 -28.53
CA TYR A 78 -11.83 3.41 -27.33
C TYR A 78 -13.12 2.61 -27.18
N ASP A 79 -13.01 1.31 -26.99
CA ASP A 79 -14.13 0.38 -26.84
C ASP A 79 -14.12 -0.27 -25.46
N ILE A 80 -15.26 -0.21 -24.76
CA ILE A 80 -15.44 -0.81 -23.43
C ILE A 80 -15.37 -2.34 -23.50
N LYS A 81 -15.89 -2.96 -24.57
CA LYS A 81 -15.90 -4.43 -24.71
C LYS A 81 -14.47 -4.96 -24.73
N THR A 82 -13.59 -4.33 -25.51
CA THR A 82 -12.18 -4.73 -25.58
C THR A 82 -11.47 -4.60 -24.22
N LEU A 83 -11.72 -3.53 -23.47
CA LEU A 83 -11.17 -3.36 -22.11
C LEU A 83 -11.64 -4.45 -21.16
N LEU A 84 -12.95 -4.72 -21.15
CA LEU A 84 -13.56 -5.70 -20.24
C LEU A 84 -13.10 -7.12 -20.57
N THR A 85 -13.18 -7.51 -21.85
CA THR A 85 -12.77 -8.84 -22.31
C THR A 85 -11.27 -9.05 -22.10
N GLY A 86 -10.43 -8.05 -22.42
CA GLY A 86 -8.98 -8.12 -22.18
C GLY A 86 -8.66 -8.31 -20.69
N THR A 87 -9.27 -7.52 -19.82
CA THR A 87 -9.09 -7.64 -18.36
C THR A 87 -9.52 -9.01 -17.85
N LEU A 88 -10.67 -9.50 -18.32
CA LEU A 88 -11.24 -10.76 -17.87
C LEU A 88 -10.40 -11.96 -18.33
N ILE A 89 -9.95 -11.98 -19.59
CA ILE A 89 -9.05 -13.01 -20.12
C ILE A 89 -7.74 -13.03 -19.34
N VAL A 90 -7.09 -11.87 -19.18
CA VAL A 90 -5.82 -11.77 -18.44
C VAL A 90 -5.99 -12.23 -17.00
N THR A 91 -7.07 -11.80 -16.33
CA THR A 91 -7.36 -12.20 -14.94
C THR A 91 -7.58 -13.70 -14.83
N VAL A 92 -8.36 -14.30 -15.73
CA VAL A 92 -8.63 -15.75 -15.72
C VAL A 92 -7.35 -16.54 -15.94
N ILE A 93 -6.52 -16.16 -16.92
CA ILE A 93 -5.25 -16.83 -17.19
C ILE A 93 -4.29 -16.66 -15.99
N ALA A 94 -4.19 -15.44 -15.46
CA ALA A 94 -3.36 -15.14 -14.31
C ALA A 94 -3.79 -15.98 -13.09
N MET A 95 -5.08 -16.06 -12.80
CA MET A 95 -5.60 -16.89 -11.71
C MET A 95 -5.35 -18.38 -11.96
N ALA A 96 -5.56 -18.86 -13.19
CA ALA A 96 -5.35 -20.26 -13.55
C ALA A 96 -3.90 -20.72 -13.31
N VAL A 97 -2.92 -19.81 -13.41
CA VAL A 97 -1.50 -20.11 -13.16
C VAL A 97 -1.08 -19.75 -11.73
N ALA A 98 -1.37 -18.53 -11.27
CA ALA A 98 -0.93 -18.01 -9.99
C ALA A 98 -1.62 -18.71 -8.81
N MET A 99 -2.89 -19.09 -8.94
CA MET A 99 -3.62 -19.75 -7.87
C MET A 99 -3.04 -21.13 -7.52
N PRO A 100 -2.87 -22.09 -8.47
CA PRO A 100 -2.32 -23.40 -8.12
C PRO A 100 -0.88 -23.31 -7.62
N LEU A 101 -0.05 -22.44 -8.21
CA LEU A 101 1.34 -22.25 -7.76
C LEU A 101 1.40 -21.59 -6.38
N GLY A 102 0.62 -20.54 -6.15
CA GLY A 102 0.57 -19.82 -4.88
C GLY A 102 0.00 -20.68 -3.76
N LEU A 103 -1.09 -21.42 -4.02
CA LEU A 103 -1.68 -22.34 -3.06
C LEU A 103 -0.74 -23.51 -2.76
N GLY A 104 -0.11 -24.11 -3.77
CA GLY A 104 0.86 -25.17 -3.60
C GLY A 104 2.08 -24.72 -2.76
N ALA A 105 2.60 -23.53 -3.04
CA ALA A 105 3.68 -22.92 -2.26
C ALA A 105 3.24 -22.65 -0.81
N ALA A 106 2.01 -22.18 -0.60
CA ALA A 106 1.46 -21.94 0.74
C ALA A 106 1.32 -23.25 1.55
N ILE A 107 0.78 -24.31 0.94
CA ILE A 107 0.64 -25.63 1.59
C ILE A 107 2.02 -26.22 1.90
N TYR A 108 2.96 -26.16 0.96
CA TYR A 108 4.32 -26.63 1.21
C TYR A 108 4.96 -25.87 2.39
N LEU A 109 4.84 -24.54 2.39
CA LEU A 109 5.42 -23.71 3.44
C LEU A 109 4.75 -23.91 4.79
N SER A 110 3.45 -24.19 4.84
CA SER A 110 2.71 -24.41 6.08
C SER A 110 2.97 -25.78 6.68
N GLU A 111 2.97 -26.83 5.85
CA GLU A 111 2.88 -28.22 6.32
C GLU A 111 4.20 -28.98 6.20
N TYR A 112 4.97 -28.75 5.13
CA TYR A 112 6.11 -29.59 4.78
C TYR A 112 7.48 -28.90 4.96
N ALA A 113 7.51 -27.57 4.96
CA ALA A 113 8.78 -26.83 4.96
C ALA A 113 9.52 -26.93 6.31
N PRO A 114 10.82 -27.31 6.29
CA PRO A 114 11.68 -27.29 7.47
C PRO A 114 11.80 -25.87 8.05
N ALA A 115 12.09 -25.78 9.36
CA ALA A 115 12.18 -24.50 10.07
C ALA A 115 13.13 -23.48 9.42
N GLY A 116 14.25 -23.94 8.84
CA GLY A 116 15.21 -23.08 8.13
C GLY A 116 14.65 -22.44 6.85
N VAL A 117 13.91 -23.21 6.04
CA VAL A 117 13.28 -22.72 4.81
C VAL A 117 12.19 -21.70 5.14
N ARG A 118 11.38 -21.97 6.17
CA ARG A 118 10.32 -21.06 6.63
C ARG A 118 10.88 -19.73 7.13
N LYS A 119 12.03 -19.74 7.80
CA LYS A 119 12.72 -18.55 8.31
C LYS A 119 13.24 -17.63 7.18
N LEU A 120 13.56 -18.19 6.01
CA LEU A 120 14.04 -17.41 4.87
C LEU A 120 12.90 -16.98 3.94
N LEU A 121 12.02 -17.90 3.54
CA LEU A 121 10.99 -17.63 2.54
C LEU A 121 9.92 -16.67 3.06
N LYS A 122 9.54 -16.74 4.34
CA LYS A 122 8.46 -15.90 4.87
C LYS A 122 8.79 -14.39 4.81
N PRO A 123 9.95 -13.91 5.29
CA PRO A 123 10.34 -12.50 5.11
C PRO A 123 10.48 -12.09 3.63
N VAL A 124 10.99 -12.96 2.77
CA VAL A 124 11.12 -12.67 1.33
C VAL A 124 9.75 -12.47 0.70
N LEU A 125 8.78 -13.35 1.00
CA LEU A 125 7.41 -13.20 0.52
C LEU A 125 6.72 -11.94 1.07
N GLU A 126 6.95 -11.60 2.34
CA GLU A 126 6.44 -10.37 2.95
C GLU A 126 7.02 -9.11 2.28
N ILE A 127 8.32 -9.11 1.97
CA ILE A 127 8.97 -8.01 1.23
C ILE A 127 8.42 -7.94 -0.19
N LEU A 128 8.35 -9.06 -0.92
CA LEU A 128 7.84 -9.10 -2.29
C LEU A 128 6.39 -8.62 -2.38
N ALA A 129 5.55 -8.97 -1.40
CA ALA A 129 4.18 -8.48 -1.32
C ALA A 129 4.08 -6.97 -1.02
N GLY A 130 5.13 -6.39 -0.41
CA GLY A 130 5.23 -4.96 -0.12
C GLY A 130 5.83 -4.11 -1.24
N ILE A 131 6.41 -4.70 -2.29
CA ILE A 131 6.98 -3.93 -3.40
C ILE A 131 5.85 -3.30 -4.22
N PRO A 132 5.87 -1.99 -4.47
CA PRO A 132 4.88 -1.33 -5.31
C PRO A 132 4.83 -1.92 -6.72
N SER A 133 3.63 -2.14 -7.25
CA SER A 133 3.43 -2.67 -8.61
C SER A 133 4.07 -1.81 -9.69
N VAL A 134 4.21 -0.49 -9.47
CA VAL A 134 4.89 0.43 -10.41
C VAL A 134 6.38 0.12 -10.63
N VAL A 135 7.01 -0.60 -9.69
CA VAL A 135 8.42 -1.02 -9.81
C VAL A 135 8.53 -2.42 -10.42
N LEU A 136 7.58 -3.29 -10.12
CA LEU A 136 7.54 -4.69 -10.60
C LEU A 136 7.00 -4.85 -12.02
N GLY A 137 6.48 -3.76 -12.60
CA GLY A 137 5.81 -3.72 -13.90
C GLY A 137 6.47 -4.58 -14.97
#